data_AF-A0A6V7ISF4-F1
#
_entry.id   AF-A0A6V7ISF4-F1
#
_cell.length_a   1.000
_cell.length_b   1.000
_cell.length_c   1.000
_cell.angle_alpha   90.00
_cell.angle_beta   90.00
_cell.angle_gamma   90.00
#
_symmetry.space_group_name_H-M   'P 1'
#
loop_
_entity.id
_entity.type
_entity.pdbx_description
1 polymer ?
#
loop_
_entity_poly.entity_id
_entity_poly.type
_entity_poly.pdbx_seq_one_letter_code
_entity_poly.pdbx_strand_id
1 'polypeptide(L)'
;GAVPVYWWFEDINKIRAESLRPRRQVQRARGKPCFLQREVVFKKIRRNLRKAIGDSEKRCWIELIGEVNNDPWGRPYKVVMSKLNDHQQPTCPDQLKRIVKVFFPTQEPFEYHVEHEEKEMIPSISHEELMQACMRVGNSKAPGMDHIPNIALKTAIETAPQMFLEMCYRCSLE
;
A
#
# COMPACT_ATOMS: atom_id res chain seq x y z
N GLY A 1 23.28 -3.83 -17.81
CA GLY A 1 23.69 -5.14 -17.27
C GLY A 1 22.63 -5.61 -16.31
N ALA A 2 22.23 -6.88 -16.33
CA ALA A 2 21.23 -7.40 -15.40
C ALA A 2 21.74 -7.30 -13.95
N VAL A 3 20.89 -6.82 -13.05
CA VAL A 3 21.21 -6.79 -11.61
C VAL A 3 21.35 -8.23 -11.12
N PRO A 4 22.45 -8.61 -10.46
CA PRO A 4 22.62 -9.94 -9.90
C PRO A 4 21.49 -10.25 -8.93
N VAL A 5 20.98 -11.49 -8.97
CA VAL A 5 19.94 -11.93 -8.03
C VAL A 5 20.51 -11.83 -6.61
N TYR A 6 19.70 -11.41 -5.63
CA TYR A 6 20.17 -11.04 -4.28
C TYR A 6 20.89 -12.16 -3.51
N TRP A 7 20.71 -13.43 -3.88
CA TRP A 7 21.39 -14.60 -3.31
C TRP A 7 22.57 -15.11 -4.16
N TRP A 8 22.94 -14.41 -5.23
CA TRP A 8 23.99 -14.82 -6.14
C TRP A 8 25.32 -14.13 -5.82
N PHE A 9 26.15 -14.79 -5.01
CA PHE A 9 27.45 -14.28 -4.57
C PHE A 9 28.64 -14.80 -5.39
N GLU A 10 29.81 -14.22 -5.14
CA GLU A 10 31.05 -14.48 -5.89
C GLU A 10 31.58 -15.91 -5.72
N ASP A 11 31.32 -16.56 -4.59
CA ASP A 11 31.61 -17.97 -4.36
C ASP A 11 30.83 -18.89 -5.32
N ILE A 12 29.53 -18.62 -5.53
CA ILE A 12 28.70 -19.34 -6.51
C ILE A 12 29.22 -19.09 -7.93
N ASN A 13 29.64 -17.86 -8.27
CA ASN A 13 30.25 -17.54 -9.56
C ASN A 13 31.50 -18.39 -9.83
N LYS A 14 32.41 -18.47 -8.85
CA LYS A 14 33.64 -19.26 -8.96
C LYS A 14 33.34 -20.74 -9.20
N ILE A 15 32.47 -21.33 -8.38
CA ILE A 15 32.09 -22.75 -8.53
C ILE A 15 31.37 -22.99 -9.87
N ARG A 16 30.53 -22.05 -10.31
CA ARG A 16 29.87 -22.14 -11.62
C ARG A 16 30.88 -22.10 -12.75
N ALA A 17 31.85 -21.18 -12.72
CA ALA A 17 32.91 -21.08 -13.72
C ALA A 17 33.75 -22.38 -13.77
N GLU A 18 34.16 -22.89 -12.61
CA GLU A 18 34.87 -24.17 -12.49
C GLU A 18 34.07 -25.35 -13.04
N SER A 19 32.73 -25.32 -12.94
CA SER A 19 31.86 -26.39 -13.44
C SER A 19 31.77 -26.48 -14.97
N LEU A 20 32.07 -25.39 -15.70
CA LEU A 20 31.86 -25.32 -17.15
C LEU A 20 32.77 -26.28 -17.92
N ARG A 21 34.06 -26.33 -17.58
CA ARG A 21 35.04 -27.19 -18.27
C ARG A 21 34.75 -28.68 -18.06
N PRO A 22 34.55 -29.19 -16.83
CA PRO A 22 34.15 -30.58 -16.58
C PRO A 22 32.80 -30.94 -17.21
N ARG A 23 31.81 -30.03 -17.20
CA ARG A 23 30.53 -30.24 -17.89
C ARG A 23 30.74 -30.53 -19.37
N ARG A 24 31.52 -29.69 -20.07
CA ARG A 24 31.84 -29.89 -21.49
C ARG A 24 32.61 -31.18 -21.73
N GLN A 25 33.55 -31.53 -20.85
CA GLN A 25 34.33 -32.77 -20.95
C GLN A 25 33.47 -34.04 -20.83
N VAL A 26 32.47 -34.05 -19.93
CA VAL A 26 31.51 -35.16 -19.79
C VAL A 26 30.59 -35.25 -21.00
N GLN A 27 30.06 -34.11 -21.46
CA GLN A 27 29.20 -34.08 -22.65
C GLN A 27 29.91 -34.67 -23.88
N ARG A 28 31.18 -34.32 -24.10
CA ARG A 28 32.01 -34.82 -25.21
C ARG A 28 32.57 -36.24 -25.02
N ALA A 29 32.44 -36.81 -23.83
CA ALA A 29 32.92 -38.15 -23.49
C ALA A 29 31.82 -39.22 -23.53
N ARG A 30 30.58 -38.87 -23.85
CA ARG A 30 29.49 -39.85 -24.03
C ARG A 30 29.90 -40.92 -25.05
N GLY A 31 29.71 -42.20 -24.68
CA GLY A 31 30.12 -43.34 -25.49
C GLY A 31 31.63 -43.65 -25.49
N LYS A 32 32.46 -42.93 -24.70
CA LYS A 32 33.91 -43.16 -24.61
C LYS A 32 34.29 -43.84 -23.29
N PRO A 33 35.39 -44.61 -23.24
CA PRO A 33 35.87 -45.27 -22.02
C PRO A 33 36.11 -44.30 -20.85
N CYS A 34 36.49 -43.05 -21.13
CA CYS A 34 36.75 -42.02 -20.12
C CYS A 34 35.49 -41.35 -19.55
N PHE A 35 34.27 -41.76 -19.97
CA PHE A 35 33.01 -41.16 -19.53
C PHE A 35 32.84 -41.20 -18.02
N LEU A 36 32.96 -42.39 -17.42
CA LEU A 36 32.70 -42.61 -15.99
C LEU A 36 33.60 -41.73 -15.11
N GLN A 37 34.90 -41.68 -15.42
CA GLN A 37 35.87 -40.89 -14.66
C GLN A 37 35.56 -39.40 -14.72
N ARG A 38 35.20 -38.87 -15.91
CA ARG A 38 34.81 -37.46 -16.08
C ARG A 38 33.47 -37.17 -15.41
N GLU A 39 32.54 -38.12 -15.45
CA GLU A 39 31.22 -37.98 -14.85
C GLU A 39 31.31 -37.83 -13.32
N VAL A 40 32.17 -38.62 -12.66
CA VAL A 40 32.42 -38.50 -11.21
C VAL A 40 32.92 -37.10 -10.85
N VAL A 41 33.88 -36.56 -11.59
CA VAL A 41 34.42 -35.21 -11.37
C VAL A 41 33.33 -34.15 -11.51
N PHE A 42 32.54 -34.20 -12.60
CA PHE A 42 31.46 -33.25 -12.81
C PHE A 42 30.35 -33.38 -11.76
N LYS A 43 29.97 -34.60 -11.36
CA LYS A 43 28.98 -34.85 -10.30
C LYS A 43 29.41 -34.23 -8.97
N LYS A 44 30.70 -34.31 -8.61
CA LYS A 44 31.26 -33.67 -7.41
C LYS A 44 31.11 -32.15 -7.48
N ILE A 45 31.54 -31.52 -8.57
CA ILE A 45 31.45 -30.04 -8.72
C ILE A 45 29.98 -29.58 -8.75
N ARG A 46 29.11 -30.31 -9.44
CA ARG A 46 27.66 -30.02 -9.47
C ARG A 46 27.02 -30.15 -8.08
N ARG A 47 27.49 -31.09 -7.24
CA ARG A 47 27.05 -31.20 -5.85
C ARG A 47 27.49 -29.98 -5.04
N ASN A 48 28.76 -29.57 -5.18
CA ASN A 48 29.29 -28.38 -4.52
C ASN A 48 28.53 -27.11 -4.94
N LEU A 49 28.23 -26.95 -6.24
CA LEU A 49 27.44 -25.82 -6.74
C LEU A 49 26.05 -25.76 -6.12
N ARG A 50 25.34 -26.90 -6.08
CA ARG A 50 24.01 -26.98 -5.45
C ARG A 50 24.07 -26.66 -3.96
N LYS A 51 25.09 -27.17 -3.27
CA LYS A 51 25.30 -26.87 -1.85
C LYS A 51 25.53 -25.37 -1.64
N ALA A 52 26.43 -24.76 -2.40
CA ALA A 52 26.71 -23.32 -2.29
C ALA A 52 25.49 -22.45 -2.57
N ILE A 53 24.66 -22.82 -3.55
CA ILE A 53 23.39 -22.13 -3.81
C ILE A 53 22.46 -22.24 -2.60
N GLY A 54 22.23 -23.46 -2.07
CA GLY A 54 21.35 -23.65 -0.92
C GLY A 54 21.86 -22.96 0.36
N ASP A 55 23.18 -22.98 0.60
CA ASP A 55 23.80 -22.29 1.73
C ASP A 55 23.64 -20.77 1.60
N SER A 56 23.72 -20.23 0.38
CA SER A 56 23.50 -18.80 0.09
C SER A 56 22.04 -18.40 0.26
N GLU A 57 21.10 -19.15 -0.31
CA GLU A 57 19.67 -18.91 -0.16
C GLU A 57 19.27 -18.92 1.32
N LYS A 58 19.79 -19.89 2.09
CA LYS A 58 19.57 -19.98 3.54
C LYS A 58 20.14 -18.76 4.27
N ARG A 59 21.34 -18.31 3.89
CA ARG A 59 21.97 -17.11 4.47
C ARG A 59 21.11 -15.87 4.24
N CYS A 60 20.72 -15.62 2.99
CA CYS A 60 19.87 -14.49 2.64
C CYS A 60 18.49 -14.56 3.31
N TRP A 61 17.95 -15.77 3.50
CA TRP A 61 16.69 -15.95 4.22
C TRP A 61 16.82 -15.57 5.70
N ILE A 62 17.89 -16.00 6.38
CA ILE A 62 18.16 -15.64 7.78
C ILE A 62 18.36 -14.13 7.91
N GLU A 63 19.11 -13.52 7.01
CA GLU A 63 19.32 -12.07 6.96
C GLU A 63 17.99 -11.32 6.78
N LEU A 64 17.15 -11.75 5.84
CA LEU A 64 15.83 -11.17 5.61
C LEU A 64 14.93 -11.27 6.84
N ILE A 65 14.95 -12.39 7.57
CA ILE A 65 14.22 -12.52 8.84
C ILE A 65 14.79 -11.56 9.89
N GLY A 66 16.11 -11.45 9.98
CA GLY A 66 16.78 -10.54 10.93
C GLY A 66 16.41 -9.07 10.71
N GLU A 67 16.21 -8.66 9.46
CA GLU A 67 15.77 -7.30 9.10
C GLU A 67 14.39 -6.94 9.69
N VAL A 68 13.50 -7.92 9.89
CA VAL A 68 12.12 -7.68 10.38
C VAL A 68 12.12 -6.95 11.73
N ASN A 69 13.07 -7.29 12.61
CA ASN A 69 13.15 -6.67 13.93
C ASN A 69 13.63 -5.21 13.88
N ASN A 70 14.43 -4.86 12.88
CA ASN A 70 15.00 -3.52 12.73
C ASN A 70 14.07 -2.59 11.94
N ASP A 71 13.44 -3.12 10.89
CA ASP A 71 12.49 -2.39 10.05
C ASP A 71 11.31 -3.29 9.66
N PRO A 72 10.23 -3.28 10.46
CA PRO A 72 9.06 -4.13 10.22
C PRO A 72 8.30 -3.76 8.94
N TRP A 73 8.52 -2.56 8.37
CA TRP A 73 7.89 -2.08 7.13
C TRP A 73 8.86 -2.05 5.95
N GLY A 74 10.06 -2.58 6.15
CA GLY A 74 11.16 -2.53 5.19
C GLY A 74 11.07 -3.56 4.08
N ARG A 75 12.23 -4.06 3.67
CA ARG A 75 12.38 -5.05 2.61
C ARG A 75 11.59 -6.35 2.88
N PRO A 76 11.59 -6.95 4.09
CA PRO A 76 10.82 -8.17 4.34
C PRO A 76 9.32 -7.98 4.12
N TYR A 77 8.75 -6.88 4.63
CA TYR A 77 7.35 -6.51 4.43
C TYR A 77 7.02 -6.36 2.94
N LYS A 78 7.82 -5.60 2.19
CA LYS A 78 7.62 -5.41 0.74
C LYS A 78 7.64 -6.73 -0.04
N VAL A 79 8.56 -7.64 0.30
CA VAL A 79 8.64 -8.97 -0.33
C VAL A 79 7.36 -9.77 -0.07
N VAL A 80 6.90 -9.82 1.18
CA VAL A 80 5.66 -10.53 1.54
C VAL A 80 4.44 -9.89 0.89
N MET A 81 4.30 -8.57 0.98
CA MET A 81 3.18 -7.85 0.39
C MET A 81 3.15 -7.99 -1.13
N SER A 82 4.29 -7.98 -1.82
CA SER A 82 4.32 -8.25 -3.26
C SER A 82 3.82 -9.65 -3.63
N LYS A 83 3.97 -10.64 -2.74
CA LYS A 83 3.45 -11.99 -2.95
C LYS A 83 1.96 -12.09 -2.64
N LEU A 84 1.49 -11.37 -1.62
CA LEU A 84 0.08 -11.29 -1.27
C LEU A 84 -0.72 -10.44 -2.26
N ASN A 85 -0.12 -9.40 -2.86
CA ASN A 85 -0.77 -8.55 -3.87
C ASN A 85 -0.94 -9.24 -5.23
N ASP A 86 -0.54 -10.50 -5.38
CA ASP A 86 -0.80 -11.30 -6.57
C ASP A 86 -2.27 -11.82 -6.61
N HIS A 87 -3.10 -11.40 -5.66
CA HIS A 87 -4.54 -11.62 -5.70
C HIS A 87 -5.19 -10.70 -6.73
N GLN A 88 -5.68 -11.28 -7.82
CA GLN A 88 -6.60 -10.58 -8.72
C GLN A 88 -7.80 -10.09 -7.93
N GLN A 89 -8.12 -8.80 -8.07
CA GLN A 89 -9.35 -8.26 -7.50
C GLN A 89 -10.54 -9.08 -8.05
N PRO A 90 -11.48 -9.49 -7.20
CA PRO A 90 -12.64 -10.25 -7.63
C PRO A 90 -13.39 -9.46 -8.69
N THR A 91 -13.32 -9.94 -9.93
CA THR A 91 -13.91 -9.24 -11.09
C THR A 91 -15.34 -9.71 -11.33
N CYS A 92 -15.71 -10.90 -10.84
CA CYS A 92 -17.04 -11.43 -11.09
C CYS A 92 -18.11 -10.73 -10.23
N PRO A 93 -19.22 -10.27 -10.86
CA PRO A 93 -20.25 -9.50 -10.16
C PRO A 93 -20.84 -10.20 -8.93
N ASP A 94 -20.98 -11.53 -8.96
CA ASP A 94 -21.61 -12.26 -7.85
C ASP A 94 -20.70 -12.37 -6.63
N GLN A 95 -19.38 -12.50 -6.83
CA GLN A 95 -18.43 -12.44 -5.73
C GLN A 95 -18.36 -11.04 -5.13
N LEU A 96 -18.43 -9.99 -5.97
CA LEU A 96 -18.52 -8.60 -5.50
C LEU A 96 -19.79 -8.38 -4.67
N LYS A 97 -20.96 -8.81 -5.14
CA LYS A 97 -22.22 -8.74 -4.38
C LYS A 97 -22.11 -9.43 -3.02
N ARG A 98 -21.48 -10.61 -2.98
CA ARG A 98 -21.27 -11.35 -1.73
C ARG A 98 -20.36 -10.58 -0.76
N ILE A 99 -19.27 -10.01 -1.27
CA ILE A 99 -18.35 -9.17 -0.48
C ILE A 99 -19.10 -7.96 0.08
N VAL A 100 -19.82 -7.22 -0.76
CA VAL A 100 -20.60 -6.04 -0.34
C VAL A 100 -21.59 -6.41 0.77
N LYS A 101 -22.32 -7.52 0.62
CA LYS A 101 -23.28 -7.98 1.64
C LYS A 101 -22.62 -8.30 2.99
N VAL A 102 -21.37 -8.77 3.00
CA VAL A 102 -20.62 -9.07 4.24
C VAL A 102 -20.07 -7.79 4.88
N PHE A 103 -19.47 -6.90 4.08
CA PHE A 103 -18.85 -5.67 4.60
C PHE A 103 -19.86 -4.58 4.94
N PHE A 104 -21.01 -4.58 4.27
CA PHE A 104 -22.11 -3.64 4.49
C PHE A 104 -23.38 -4.44 4.78
N PRO A 105 -23.53 -4.99 6.00
CA PRO A 105 -24.74 -5.68 6.39
C PRO A 105 -25.93 -4.72 6.26
N THR A 106 -27.03 -5.22 5.72
CA THR A 106 -28.30 -4.48 5.75
C THR A 106 -28.66 -4.24 7.21
N GLN A 107 -28.60 -2.99 7.63
CA GLN A 107 -29.08 -2.59 8.96
C GLN A 107 -30.60 -2.52 8.91
N GLU A 108 -31.26 -2.88 10.00
CA GLU A 108 -32.69 -2.58 10.12
C GLU A 108 -32.89 -1.07 10.02
N PRO A 109 -34.01 -0.61 9.43
CA PRO A 109 -34.33 0.81 9.41
C PRO A 109 -34.23 1.35 10.83
N PHE A 110 -33.24 2.21 11.07
CA PHE A 110 -33.16 2.92 12.33
C PHE A 110 -34.28 3.96 12.31
N GLU A 111 -35.33 3.70 13.05
CA GLU A 111 -36.35 4.71 13.32
C GLU A 111 -35.68 5.80 14.15
N TYR A 112 -35.36 6.92 13.50
CA TYR A 112 -35.04 8.14 14.23
C TYR A 112 -36.27 8.49 15.04
N HIS A 113 -36.23 8.21 16.34
CA HIS A 113 -37.10 8.88 17.28
C HIS A 113 -36.63 10.33 17.30
N VAL A 114 -37.22 11.14 16.41
CA VAL A 114 -37.23 12.58 16.58
C VAL A 114 -38.10 12.80 17.79
N GLU A 115 -37.50 12.81 18.98
CA GLU A 115 -38.14 13.46 20.11
C GLU A 115 -38.47 14.86 19.62
N HIS A 116 -39.76 15.17 19.51
CA HIS A 116 -40.21 16.54 19.39
C HIS A 116 -39.88 17.22 20.72
N GLU A 117 -38.59 17.50 20.93
CA GLU A 117 -38.17 18.57 21.83
C GLU A 117 -38.95 19.79 21.37
N GLU A 118 -39.72 20.38 22.31
CA GLU A 118 -40.32 21.69 22.11
C GLU A 118 -39.26 22.55 21.45
N LYS A 119 -39.54 23.11 20.26
CA LYS A 119 -38.56 23.90 19.49
C LYS A 119 -37.89 24.86 20.46
N GLU A 120 -36.69 24.51 20.94
CA GLU A 120 -35.91 25.43 21.74
C GLU A 120 -35.77 26.65 20.84
N MET A 121 -36.12 27.81 21.38
CA MET A 121 -36.04 29.05 20.64
C MET A 121 -34.57 29.26 20.31
N ILE A 122 -34.16 28.84 19.10
CA ILE A 122 -32.77 28.95 18.66
C ILE A 122 -32.41 30.43 18.76
N PRO A 123 -31.38 30.78 19.55
CA PRO A 123 -30.97 32.16 19.70
C PRO A 123 -30.67 32.74 18.32
N SER A 124 -31.22 33.92 18.03
CA SER A 124 -30.89 34.61 16.78
C SER A 124 -29.40 34.94 16.76
N ILE A 125 -28.70 34.50 15.72
CA ILE A 125 -27.28 34.81 15.51
C ILE A 125 -27.12 36.33 15.44
N SER A 126 -26.24 36.87 16.28
CA SER A 126 -26.01 38.31 16.32
C SER A 126 -25.07 38.78 15.22
N HIS A 127 -25.12 40.08 14.91
CA HIS A 127 -24.17 40.69 13.99
C HIS A 127 -22.72 40.53 14.51
N GLU A 128 -22.49 40.68 15.82
CA GLU A 128 -21.15 40.48 16.41
C GLU A 128 -20.65 39.04 16.24
N GLU A 129 -21.51 38.05 16.45
CA GLU A 129 -21.16 36.63 16.30
C GLU A 129 -20.75 36.31 14.85
N LEU A 130 -21.51 36.82 13.88
CA LEU A 130 -21.20 36.66 12.46
C LEU A 130 -19.83 37.28 12.13
N MET A 131 -19.56 38.49 12.62
CA MET A 131 -18.28 39.16 12.37
C MET A 131 -17.11 38.44 13.05
N GLN A 132 -17.28 37.95 14.28
CA GLN A 132 -16.26 37.15 14.95
C GLN A 132 -15.96 35.85 14.22
N ALA A 133 -16.99 35.16 13.71
CA ALA A 133 -16.82 33.96 12.89
C ALA A 133 -16.07 34.27 11.59
N CYS A 134 -16.45 35.35 10.91
CA CYS A 134 -15.79 35.83 9.70
C CYS A 134 -14.29 36.07 9.93
N MET A 135 -13.91 36.69 11.04
CA MET A 135 -12.51 36.95 11.37
C MET A 135 -11.68 35.69 11.64
N ARG A 136 -12.29 34.62 12.17
CA ARG A 136 -11.60 33.33 12.42
C ARG A 136 -11.26 32.57 11.15
N VAL A 137 -11.97 32.81 10.06
CA VAL A 137 -11.71 32.13 8.78
C VAL A 137 -10.34 32.55 8.23
N GLY A 138 -9.46 31.60 7.96
CA GLY A 138 -8.12 31.91 7.42
C GLY A 138 -8.15 32.24 5.92
N ASN A 139 -7.55 33.36 5.50
CA ASN A 139 -7.54 33.79 4.09
C ASN A 139 -6.83 32.81 3.15
N SER A 140 -5.86 32.05 3.66
CA SER A 140 -5.03 31.10 2.92
C SER A 140 -5.52 29.65 2.96
N LYS A 141 -6.73 29.41 3.49
CA LYS A 141 -7.32 28.06 3.44
C LYS A 141 -7.78 27.77 2.01
N ALA A 142 -7.66 26.50 1.62
CA ALA A 142 -8.12 26.04 0.32
C ALA A 142 -9.64 26.25 0.19
N PRO A 143 -10.14 26.70 -0.97
CA PRO A 143 -11.56 26.87 -1.21
C PRO A 143 -12.29 25.53 -1.24
N GLY A 144 -13.60 25.57 -0.99
CA GLY A 144 -14.47 24.40 -1.02
C GLY A 144 -14.79 23.93 -2.44
N MET A 145 -15.82 23.10 -2.56
CA MET A 145 -16.34 22.61 -3.85
C MET A 145 -16.92 23.72 -4.73
N ASP A 146 -17.29 24.85 -4.13
CA ASP A 146 -17.74 26.08 -4.80
C ASP A 146 -16.59 26.87 -5.46
N HIS A 147 -15.33 26.53 -5.15
CA HIS A 147 -14.13 27.23 -5.58
C HIS A 147 -14.09 28.73 -5.18
N ILE A 148 -14.87 29.15 -4.19
CA ILE A 148 -14.89 30.55 -3.72
C ILE A 148 -13.78 30.74 -2.67
N PRO A 149 -12.84 31.68 -2.87
CA PRO A 149 -11.79 31.92 -1.88
C PRO A 149 -12.35 32.64 -0.65
N ASN A 150 -11.80 32.33 0.53
CA ASN A 150 -12.22 32.93 1.79
C ASN A 150 -12.13 34.46 1.81
N ILE A 151 -11.23 35.05 1.02
CA ILE A 151 -11.15 36.51 0.88
C ILE A 151 -12.45 37.07 0.28
N ALA A 152 -12.97 36.44 -0.79
CA ALA A 152 -14.23 36.87 -1.41
C ALA A 152 -15.42 36.68 -0.47
N LEU A 153 -15.46 35.55 0.26
CA LEU A 153 -16.48 35.30 1.29
C LEU A 153 -16.46 36.37 2.38
N LYS A 154 -15.28 36.71 2.91
CA LYS A 154 -15.14 37.76 3.93
C LYS A 154 -15.61 39.12 3.42
N THR A 155 -15.18 39.52 2.23
CA THR A 155 -15.59 40.78 1.63
C THR A 155 -17.11 40.84 1.44
N ALA A 156 -17.74 39.73 1.04
CA ALA A 156 -19.19 39.66 0.92
C ALA A 156 -19.90 39.80 2.27
N ILE A 157 -19.41 39.12 3.32
CA ILE A 157 -19.96 39.21 4.68
C ILE A 157 -19.82 40.64 5.23
N GLU A 158 -18.68 41.29 5.02
CA GLU A 158 -18.42 42.67 5.45
C GLU A 158 -19.31 43.68 4.70
N THR A 159 -19.61 43.43 3.42
CA THR A 159 -20.40 44.33 2.57
C THR A 159 -21.90 44.19 2.83
N ALA A 160 -22.39 42.97 3.06
CA ALA A 160 -23.82 42.67 3.17
C ALA A 160 -24.13 41.68 4.30
N PRO A 161 -23.81 41.99 5.57
CA PRO A 161 -23.93 41.06 6.68
C PRO A 161 -25.37 40.58 6.92
N GLN A 162 -26.37 41.42 6.64
CA GLN A 162 -27.79 41.07 6.83
C GLN A 162 -28.23 39.89 5.98
N MET A 163 -27.72 39.76 4.75
CA MET A 163 -28.04 38.63 3.87
C MET A 163 -27.54 37.29 4.47
N PHE A 164 -26.37 37.31 5.10
CA PHE A 164 -25.80 36.14 5.76
C PHE A 164 -26.50 35.82 7.09
N LEU A 165 -26.90 36.84 7.86
CA LEU A 165 -27.70 36.64 9.07
C LEU A 165 -29.05 35.99 8.73
N GLU A 166 -29.73 36.46 7.69
CA GLU A 166 -31.00 35.89 7.24
C GLU A 166 -30.81 34.45 6.74
N MET A 167 -29.77 34.20 5.95
CA MET A 167 -29.43 32.84 5.49
C MET A 167 -29.19 31.90 6.66
N CYS A 168 -28.33 32.30 7.63
CA CYS A 168 -28.05 31.48 8.79
C CYS A 168 -29.30 31.22 9.63
N TYR A 169 -30.16 32.23 9.82
CA TYR A 169 -31.43 32.08 10.53
C TYR A 169 -32.36 31.07 9.84
N ARG A 170 -32.47 31.10 8.51
CA ARG A 170 -33.27 30.12 7.75
C ARG A 170 -32.72 28.71 7.90
N CYS A 171 -31.41 28.52 7.75
CA CYS A 171 -30.77 27.21 7.89
C CYS A 171 -30.88 26.62 9.30
N SER A 172 -31.00 27.46 10.34
CA SER A 172 -31.21 26.99 11.71
C SER A 172 -32.62 26.46 11.95
N LEU A 173 -33.59 26.75 11.07
CA LEU A 173 -35.00 26.36 11.24
C LEU A 173 -35.39 25.11 10.42
N GLU A 174 -34.51 24.62 9.56
CA GLU A 174 -34.66 23.41 8.73
C GLU A 174 -34.03 22.18 9.40
#